data_AF-X1PMW0-F1
#
_entry.id   AF-X1PMW0-F1
#
_cell.length_a   1.000
_cell.length_b   1.000
_cell.length_c   1.000
_cell.angle_alpha   90.00
_cell.angle_beta   90.00
_cell.angle_gamma   90.00
#
_symmetry.space_group_name_H-M   'P 1'
#
loop_
_entity.id
_entity.type
_entity.pdbx_description
1 polymer ?
#
loop_
_entity_poly.entity_id
_entity_poly.type
_entity_poly.pdbx_seq_one_letter_code
_entity_poly.pdbx_strand_id
1 'polypeptide(L)'
;FTGHYLEEGDFFSQISCGGAVMPHYEYLPQPGIDILTESITETLTVKQCSSVAHQFDRKRVLSEIYGCSGWDFTFEGQKWVGDWQYALGVNFRCPHLTLYTLRGCRKRDYPPSFNYQNTWWPYYNVVEDYFGRLSLVLSQGEPLREVLLIHPIASAWAVHNFEDRQPVKPLTE
;
A
#
# COMPACT_ATOMS: atom_id res chain seq x y z
N PHE A 1 -7.89 -14.63 -5.45
CA PHE A 1 -6.72 -13.91 -5.99
C PHE A 1 -6.30 -12.83 -5.00
N THR A 2 -5.01 -12.60 -4.81
CA THR A 2 -4.46 -11.58 -3.88
C THR A 2 -3.60 -10.64 -4.72
N GLY A 3 -3.66 -9.34 -4.44
CA GLY A 3 -2.90 -8.34 -5.19
C GLY A 3 -3.46 -6.94 -4.99
N HIS A 4 -2.88 -6.00 -5.71
CA HIS A 4 -3.28 -4.59 -5.77
C HIS A 4 -3.52 -4.17 -7.22
N TYR A 5 -3.85 -2.90 -7.44
CA TYR A 5 -4.03 -2.35 -8.78
C TYR A 5 -2.98 -1.27 -9.06
N LEU A 6 -2.78 -0.99 -10.34
CA LEU A 6 -1.83 0.02 -10.79
C LEU A 6 -2.43 1.42 -10.64
N GLU A 7 -1.62 2.39 -10.24
CA GLU A 7 -1.96 3.84 -10.17
C GLU A 7 -3.14 4.15 -9.23
N GLU A 8 -3.14 3.57 -8.04
CA GLU A 8 -4.18 3.68 -7.01
C GLU A 8 -4.09 4.94 -6.11
N GLY A 9 -3.01 5.73 -6.26
CA GLY A 9 -2.63 6.85 -5.40
C GLY A 9 -3.53 8.08 -5.41
N ASP A 10 -4.04 8.45 -6.59
CA ASP A 10 -4.83 9.68 -6.76
C ASP A 10 -6.00 9.47 -7.73
N PHE A 11 -6.96 10.40 -7.69
CA PHE A 11 -8.19 10.31 -8.47
C PHE A 11 -7.95 10.25 -9.99
N PHE A 12 -7.00 11.05 -10.49
CA PHE A 12 -6.79 11.20 -11.91
C PHE A 12 -6.11 9.94 -12.48
N SER A 13 -5.06 9.48 -11.80
CA SER A 13 -4.30 8.29 -12.22
C SER A 13 -5.17 7.04 -12.17
N GLN A 14 -6.01 6.90 -11.14
CA GLN A 14 -6.99 5.81 -11.03
C GLN A 14 -8.00 5.79 -12.17
N ILE A 15 -8.62 6.94 -12.48
CA ILE A 15 -9.60 7.07 -13.57
C ILE A 15 -8.96 6.70 -14.91
N SER A 16 -7.72 7.14 -15.12
CA SER A 16 -6.98 6.93 -16.37
C SER A 16 -6.52 5.49 -16.54
N CYS A 17 -6.08 4.83 -15.46
CA CYS A 17 -5.48 3.50 -15.52
C CYS A 17 -6.49 2.37 -15.27
N GLY A 18 -7.33 2.50 -14.24
CA GLY A 18 -8.20 1.42 -13.74
C GLY A 18 -9.69 1.77 -13.68
N GLY A 19 -10.06 2.99 -14.06
CA GLY A 19 -11.40 3.55 -13.95
C GLY A 19 -11.80 3.85 -12.50
N ALA A 20 -12.03 2.80 -11.71
CA ALA A 20 -12.29 2.88 -10.28
C ALA A 20 -11.68 1.67 -9.57
N VAL A 21 -10.87 1.89 -8.53
CA VAL A 21 -10.11 0.79 -7.92
C VAL A 21 -10.93 -0.06 -6.95
N MET A 22 -11.79 0.58 -6.15
CA MET A 22 -12.56 -0.10 -5.10
C MET A 22 -13.49 -1.23 -5.59
N PRO A 23 -14.23 -1.09 -6.71
CA PRO A 23 -15.05 -2.18 -7.24
C PRO A 23 -14.26 -3.45 -7.55
N HIS A 24 -12.97 -3.33 -7.86
CA HIS A 24 -12.15 -4.49 -8.19
C HIS A 24 -11.71 -5.28 -6.95
N TYR A 25 -11.48 -4.59 -5.81
CA TYR A 25 -11.10 -5.22 -4.54
C TYR A 25 -12.16 -6.18 -3.98
N GLU A 26 -13.44 -6.03 -4.35
CA GLU A 26 -14.53 -6.95 -3.95
C GLU A 26 -14.18 -8.41 -4.27
N TYR A 27 -13.51 -8.66 -5.39
CA TYR A 27 -13.21 -10.01 -5.87
C TYR A 27 -11.91 -10.59 -5.29
N LEU A 28 -11.21 -9.84 -4.44
CA LEU A 28 -9.95 -10.27 -3.81
C LEU A 28 -10.21 -10.73 -2.36
N PRO A 29 -9.91 -12.00 -2.01
CA PRO A 29 -10.01 -12.45 -0.62
C PRO A 29 -9.04 -11.74 0.33
N GLN A 30 -7.92 -11.25 -0.21
CA GLN A 30 -6.94 -10.42 0.49
C GLN A 30 -6.60 -9.26 -0.44
N PRO A 31 -7.40 -8.17 -0.43
CA PRO A 31 -7.08 -7.00 -1.21
C PRO A 31 -5.77 -6.39 -0.69
N GLY A 32 -4.98 -5.87 -1.62
CA GLY A 32 -3.68 -5.31 -1.34
C GLY A 32 -3.53 -3.92 -1.92
N ILE A 33 -2.47 -3.24 -1.49
CA ILE A 33 -1.98 -1.98 -2.04
C ILE A 33 -0.48 -2.06 -2.34
N ASP A 34 0.05 -1.07 -3.03
CA ASP A 34 1.48 -0.89 -3.26
C ASP A 34 1.95 0.54 -2.93
N ILE A 35 2.77 0.66 -1.88
CA ILE A 35 3.45 1.90 -1.49
C ILE A 35 4.92 1.57 -1.17
N LEU A 36 5.77 1.62 -2.19
CA LEU A 36 7.16 1.14 -2.12
C LEU A 36 8.14 2.07 -1.42
N THR A 37 7.88 3.38 -1.39
CA THR A 37 8.87 4.37 -0.96
C THR A 37 8.82 4.62 0.55
N GLU A 38 9.87 5.25 1.08
CA GLU A 38 9.87 5.78 2.44
C GLU A 38 8.98 7.04 2.54
N SER A 39 7.66 6.85 2.48
CA SER A 39 6.67 7.93 2.42
C SER A 39 5.38 7.62 3.20
N ILE A 40 4.69 8.67 3.62
CA ILE A 40 3.40 8.64 4.33
C ILE A 40 2.35 9.56 3.70
N THR A 41 2.55 9.96 2.45
CA THR A 41 1.69 10.96 1.79
C THR A 41 0.46 10.35 1.12
N GLU A 42 0.49 9.06 0.80
CA GLU A 42 -0.50 8.38 -0.04
C GLU A 42 -1.65 7.74 0.78
N THR A 43 -2.42 8.60 1.47
CA THR A 43 -3.46 8.12 2.40
C THR A 43 -4.64 7.44 1.68
N LEU A 44 -4.97 7.92 0.48
CA LEU A 44 -6.17 7.49 -0.25
C LEU A 44 -6.11 6.00 -0.58
N THR A 45 -4.98 5.52 -1.09
CA THR A 45 -4.74 4.11 -1.43
C THR A 45 -5.06 3.17 -0.28
N VAL A 46 -4.50 3.44 0.91
CA VAL A 46 -4.74 2.60 2.10
C VAL A 46 -6.22 2.64 2.51
N LYS A 47 -6.83 3.83 2.48
CA LYS A 47 -8.23 4.00 2.91
C LYS A 47 -9.22 3.37 1.95
N GLN A 48 -8.98 3.43 0.64
CA GLN A 48 -9.81 2.74 -0.34
C GLN A 48 -9.79 1.23 -0.13
N CYS A 49 -8.60 0.63 -0.06
CA CYS A 49 -8.45 -0.82 0.12
C CYS A 49 -9.03 -1.30 1.45
N SER A 50 -8.69 -0.63 2.57
CA SER A 50 -9.22 -1.01 3.90
C SER A 50 -10.72 -0.76 4.08
N SER A 51 -11.32 0.15 3.31
CA SER A 51 -12.78 0.37 3.31
C SER A 51 -13.50 -0.77 2.63
N VAL A 52 -13.04 -1.19 1.44
CA VAL A 52 -13.63 -2.35 0.74
C VAL A 52 -13.40 -3.62 1.55
N ALA A 53 -12.20 -3.81 2.10
CA ALA A 53 -11.90 -4.95 2.95
C ALA A 53 -12.92 -5.10 4.09
N HIS A 54 -13.27 -4.00 4.75
CA HIS A 54 -14.28 -4.03 5.81
C HIS A 54 -15.71 -4.27 5.32
N GLN A 55 -16.12 -3.67 4.19
CA GLN A 55 -17.46 -3.86 3.65
C GLN A 55 -17.74 -5.30 3.21
N PHE A 56 -16.69 -6.06 2.88
CA PHE A 56 -16.77 -7.43 2.38
C PHE A 56 -16.10 -8.46 3.32
N ASP A 57 -16.02 -8.13 4.62
CA ASP A 57 -15.53 -9.02 5.69
C ASP A 57 -14.14 -9.65 5.39
N ARG A 58 -13.26 -8.90 4.73
CA ARG A 58 -11.89 -9.31 4.43
C ARG A 58 -11.02 -9.10 5.66
N LYS A 59 -10.52 -10.21 6.21
CA LYS A 59 -9.64 -10.20 7.39
C LYS A 59 -8.26 -9.58 7.16
N ARG A 60 -7.82 -9.48 5.90
CA ARG A 60 -6.47 -9.05 5.54
C ARG A 60 -6.51 -7.89 4.56
N VAL A 61 -5.70 -6.88 4.85
CA VAL A 61 -5.34 -5.80 3.94
C VAL A 61 -3.83 -5.87 3.78
N LEU A 62 -3.40 -6.28 2.59
CA LEU A 62 -1.99 -6.45 2.24
C LEU A 62 -1.37 -5.11 1.80
N SER A 63 -0.10 -4.87 2.09
CA SER A 63 0.68 -3.84 1.39
C SER A 63 1.99 -4.42 0.91
N GLU A 64 2.23 -4.32 -0.39
CA GLU A 64 3.58 -4.31 -0.92
C GLU A 64 4.26 -3.01 -0.46
N ILE A 65 5.48 -3.11 0.05
CA ILE A 65 6.12 -2.00 0.76
C ILE A 65 7.64 -2.09 0.71
N TYR A 66 8.31 -0.94 0.81
CA TYR A 66 9.76 -0.76 0.95
C TYR A 66 10.63 -0.99 -0.30
N GLY A 67 10.04 -1.35 -1.44
CA GLY A 67 10.80 -1.67 -2.65
C GLY A 67 11.63 -0.53 -3.25
N CYS A 68 11.40 0.72 -2.84
CA CYS A 68 12.08 1.89 -3.38
C CYS A 68 12.78 2.71 -2.29
N SER A 69 13.08 2.08 -1.15
CA SER A 69 13.64 2.78 0.03
C SER A 69 15.18 2.80 0.08
N GLY A 70 15.87 2.12 -0.83
CA GLY A 70 17.32 2.14 -0.90
C GLY A 70 18.03 1.13 0.02
N TRP A 71 19.34 0.99 -0.16
CA TRP A 71 20.17 0.06 0.64
C TRP A 71 20.46 0.57 2.05
N ASP A 72 20.31 1.88 2.28
CA ASP A 72 20.50 2.60 3.52
C ASP A 72 19.24 2.63 4.41
N PHE A 73 18.18 1.89 4.01
CA PHE A 73 16.91 1.91 4.70
C PHE A 73 17.01 1.35 6.13
N THR A 74 16.63 2.21 7.09
CA THR A 74 16.81 1.98 8.53
C THR A 74 15.63 1.23 9.15
N PHE A 75 15.81 0.70 10.36
CA PHE A 75 14.69 0.13 11.14
C PHE A 75 13.70 1.21 11.55
N GLU A 76 14.18 2.42 11.83
CA GLU A 76 13.34 3.59 12.11
C GLU A 76 12.44 3.94 10.92
N GLY A 77 12.99 3.98 9.71
CA GLY A 77 12.24 4.23 8.47
C GLY A 77 11.18 3.16 8.20
N GLN A 78 11.56 1.89 8.38
CA GLN A 78 10.62 0.77 8.27
C GLN A 78 9.45 0.92 9.26
N LYS A 79 9.77 1.17 10.54
CA LYS A 79 8.77 1.39 11.57
C LYS A 79 7.88 2.58 11.25
N TRP A 80 8.46 3.69 10.80
CA TRP A 80 7.74 4.93 10.49
C TRP A 80 6.65 4.71 9.43
N VAL A 81 7.02 4.14 8.28
CA VAL A 81 6.08 3.90 7.18
C VAL A 81 5.10 2.78 7.54
N GLY A 82 5.58 1.70 8.16
CA GLY A 82 4.76 0.55 8.50
C GLY A 82 3.68 0.87 9.55
N ASP A 83 4.03 1.61 10.60
CA ASP A 83 3.07 2.07 11.61
C ASP A 83 2.01 2.99 11.00
N TRP A 84 2.42 3.90 10.10
CA TRP A 84 1.51 4.79 9.41
C TRP A 84 0.48 3.99 8.58
N GLN A 85 0.92 3.02 7.78
CA GLN A 85 -0.02 2.18 7.03
C GLN A 85 -0.93 1.35 7.94
N TYR A 86 -0.40 0.81 9.05
CA TYR A 86 -1.17 0.04 10.03
C TYR A 86 -2.25 0.88 10.70
N ALA A 87 -1.93 2.13 11.05
CA ALA A 87 -2.90 3.07 11.59
C ALA A 87 -4.03 3.41 10.59
N LEU A 88 -3.75 3.34 9.28
CA LEU A 88 -4.75 3.62 8.25
C LEU A 88 -5.61 2.40 7.89
N GLY A 89 -5.16 1.18 8.17
CA GLY A 89 -5.95 -0.05 8.03
C GLY A 89 -5.24 -1.24 7.38
N VAL A 90 -3.95 -1.13 7.03
CA VAL A 90 -3.14 -2.29 6.63
C VAL A 90 -2.94 -3.19 7.85
N ASN A 91 -2.96 -4.51 7.66
CA ASN A 91 -2.64 -5.45 8.75
C ASN A 91 -1.77 -6.63 8.28
N PHE A 92 -1.28 -6.59 7.04
CA PHE A 92 -0.41 -7.63 6.49
C PHE A 92 0.64 -6.99 5.57
N ARG A 93 1.91 -6.98 5.99
CA ARG A 93 3.00 -6.41 5.17
C ARG A 93 3.56 -7.46 4.23
N CYS A 94 3.98 -7.02 3.06
CA CYS A 94 4.73 -7.78 2.07
C CYS A 94 5.97 -6.94 1.68
N PRO A 95 7.12 -7.10 2.38
CA PRO A 95 8.33 -6.38 2.04
C PRO A 95 8.85 -6.75 0.64
N HIS A 96 9.00 -5.76 -0.22
CA HIS A 96 9.60 -5.88 -1.54
C HIS A 96 11.11 -5.64 -1.41
N LEU A 97 12.02 -6.59 -1.67
CA LEU A 97 11.84 -7.98 -2.10
C LEU A 97 12.94 -8.86 -1.45
N THR A 98 12.84 -10.19 -1.55
CA THR A 98 13.93 -11.11 -1.13
C THR A 98 14.72 -11.58 -2.35
N LEU A 99 15.81 -10.89 -2.70
CA LEU A 99 16.66 -11.31 -3.82
C LEU A 99 17.42 -12.60 -3.48
N TYR A 100 17.34 -13.57 -4.39
CA TYR A 100 18.17 -14.79 -4.32
C TYR A 100 19.66 -14.47 -4.49
N THR A 101 20.00 -13.51 -5.36
CA THR A 101 21.39 -13.07 -5.60
C THR A 101 21.45 -11.61 -5.99
N LEU A 102 22.48 -10.90 -5.52
CA LEU A 102 22.78 -9.52 -5.93
C LEU A 102 23.68 -9.43 -7.17
N ARG A 103 23.98 -10.56 -7.82
CA ARG A 103 24.90 -10.57 -8.97
C ARG A 103 24.36 -9.74 -10.14
N GLY A 104 25.22 -8.86 -10.66
CA GLY A 104 24.93 -8.05 -11.83
C GLY A 104 23.94 -6.92 -11.53
N CYS A 105 23.00 -6.69 -12.44
CA CYS A 105 22.04 -5.59 -12.34
C CYS A 105 21.04 -5.75 -11.18
N ARG A 106 20.89 -6.96 -10.63
CA ARG A 106 19.96 -7.26 -9.51
C ARG A 106 20.23 -6.42 -8.27
N LYS A 107 21.48 -6.03 -8.01
CA LYS A 107 21.81 -5.12 -6.89
C LYS A 107 21.11 -3.76 -6.99
N ARG A 108 20.72 -3.35 -8.21
CA ARG A 108 20.08 -2.06 -8.51
C ARG A 108 18.58 -2.19 -8.77
N ASP A 109 18.06 -3.41 -8.74
CA ASP A 109 16.66 -3.70 -9.00
C ASP A 109 15.88 -3.42 -7.71
N TYR A 110 15.36 -2.20 -7.59
CA TYR A 110 14.47 -1.75 -6.51
C TYR A 110 14.93 -2.18 -5.09
N PRO A 111 16.09 -1.66 -4.62
CA PRO A 111 16.59 -1.97 -3.28
C PRO A 111 15.74 -1.34 -2.16
N PRO A 112 15.73 -1.94 -0.95
CA PRO A 112 16.62 -2.98 -0.45
C PRO A 112 16.14 -4.43 -0.69
N SER A 113 17.05 -5.39 -0.48
CA SER A 113 16.72 -6.82 -0.42
C SER A 113 16.50 -7.28 1.03
N PHE A 114 15.31 -7.72 1.40
CA PHE A 114 15.01 -8.31 2.71
C PHE A 114 15.53 -9.75 2.77
N ASN A 115 16.85 -9.90 2.84
CA ASN A 115 17.57 -11.17 2.90
C ASN A 115 19.01 -11.00 3.46
N TYR A 116 19.76 -12.10 3.56
CA TYR A 116 21.12 -12.19 4.14
C TYR A 116 22.18 -11.23 3.58
N GLN A 117 21.90 -10.53 2.47
CA GLN A 117 22.87 -9.61 1.88
C GLN A 117 22.88 -8.22 2.54
N ASN A 118 21.90 -7.93 3.39
CA ASN A 118 21.88 -6.71 4.20
C ASN A 118 22.63 -6.90 5.53
N THR A 119 23.37 -5.87 5.94
CA THR A 119 24.19 -5.89 7.17
C THR A 119 23.33 -6.06 8.44
N TRP A 120 22.09 -5.59 8.40
CA TRP A 120 21.14 -5.67 9.51
C TRP A 120 20.31 -6.96 9.53
N TRP A 121 20.41 -7.84 8.53
CA TRP A 121 19.63 -9.08 8.45
C TRP A 121 19.68 -9.96 9.71
N PRO A 122 20.85 -10.14 10.37
CA PRO A 122 20.93 -10.92 11.62
C PRO A 122 20.09 -10.35 12.78
N TYR A 123 19.69 -9.08 12.70
CA TYR A 123 18.92 -8.37 13.72
C TYR A 123 17.48 -8.08 13.27
N TYR A 124 17.08 -8.59 12.10
CA TYR A 124 15.83 -8.21 11.46
C TYR A 124 14.59 -8.71 12.21
N ASN A 125 14.76 -9.72 13.08
CA ASN A 125 13.72 -10.20 13.98
C ASN A 125 13.15 -9.08 14.88
N VAL A 126 13.93 -8.03 15.18
CA VAL A 126 13.46 -6.89 15.99
C VAL A 126 12.27 -6.20 15.31
N VAL A 127 12.34 -6.01 13.98
CA VAL A 127 11.28 -5.37 13.19
C VAL A 127 10.15 -6.36 12.88
N GLU A 128 10.49 -7.57 12.46
CA GLU A 128 9.47 -8.55 12.03
C GLU A 128 8.67 -9.13 13.22
N ASP A 129 9.26 -9.30 14.40
CA ASP A 129 8.49 -9.71 15.59
C ASP A 129 7.50 -8.61 16.02
N TYR A 130 7.88 -7.34 15.87
CA TYR A 130 7.01 -6.20 16.16
C TYR A 130 5.80 -6.19 15.22
N PHE A 131 6.03 -6.20 13.90
CA PHE A 131 4.94 -6.19 12.92
C PHE A 131 4.16 -7.51 12.89
N GLY A 132 4.78 -8.65 13.20
CA GLY A 132 4.09 -9.93 13.34
C GLY A 132 3.05 -9.90 14.46
N ARG A 133 3.40 -9.33 15.62
CA ARG A 133 2.44 -9.13 16.74
C ARG A 133 1.32 -8.17 16.37
N LEU A 134 1.64 -7.04 15.73
CA LEU A 134 0.63 -6.09 15.26
C LEU A 134 -0.31 -6.71 14.23
N SER A 135 0.25 -7.44 13.25
CA SER A 135 -0.51 -8.13 12.20
C SER A 135 -1.49 -9.14 12.79
N LEU A 136 -1.07 -9.86 13.84
CA LEU A 136 -1.94 -10.76 14.58
C LEU A 136 -3.07 -9.97 15.24
N VAL A 137 -2.77 -9.01 16.12
CA VAL A 137 -3.78 -8.28 16.89
C VAL A 137 -4.79 -7.58 15.98
N LEU A 138 -4.33 -6.89 14.93
CA LEU A 138 -5.17 -6.16 13.97
C LEU A 138 -5.96 -7.06 13.01
N SER A 139 -5.75 -8.38 13.05
CA SER A 139 -6.53 -9.36 12.26
C SER A 139 -7.59 -10.11 13.07
N GLN A 140 -7.63 -9.93 14.39
CA GLN A 140 -8.59 -10.63 15.27
C GLN A 140 -9.84 -9.80 15.59
N GLY A 141 -9.77 -8.48 15.49
CA GLY A 141 -10.87 -7.58 15.81
C GLY A 141 -11.55 -6.99 14.57
N GLU A 142 -12.59 -6.20 14.82
CA GLU A 142 -13.28 -5.43 13.79
C GLU A 142 -12.99 -3.94 13.97
N PRO A 143 -12.65 -3.20 12.89
CA PRO A 143 -12.41 -1.76 12.97
C PRO A 143 -13.70 -1.00 13.25
N LEU A 144 -13.68 -0.13 14.27
CA LEU A 144 -14.79 0.79 14.58
C LEU A 144 -14.67 2.04 13.71
N ARG A 145 -15.68 2.30 12.86
CA ARG A 145 -15.76 3.46 11.97
C ARG A 145 -17.13 4.14 12.10
N GLU A 146 -17.13 5.39 12.55
CA GLU A 146 -18.37 6.17 12.78
C GLU A 146 -18.80 6.98 11.56
N VAL A 147 -17.88 7.24 10.64
CA VAL A 147 -18.10 8.10 9.46
C VAL A 147 -18.00 7.29 8.19
N LEU A 148 -19.03 7.40 7.35
CA LEU A 148 -19.05 6.90 5.97
C LEU A 148 -18.84 8.07 5.00
N LEU A 149 -17.80 7.97 4.17
CA LEU A 149 -17.57 8.88 3.05
C LEU A 149 -17.97 8.18 1.74
N ILE A 150 -18.89 8.76 0.98
CA ILE A 150 -19.25 8.26 -0.35
C ILE A 150 -18.19 8.73 -1.35
N HIS A 151 -17.54 7.80 -2.03
CA HIS A 151 -16.45 8.10 -2.95
C HIS A 151 -16.96 8.52 -4.33
N PRO A 152 -16.65 9.73 -4.82
CA PRO A 152 -17.26 10.29 -6.04
C PRO A 152 -16.68 9.77 -7.36
N ILE A 153 -15.79 8.77 -7.34
CA ILE A 153 -15.02 8.34 -8.52
C ILE A 153 -15.88 7.89 -9.70
N ALA A 154 -17.04 7.27 -9.47
CA ALA A 154 -17.92 6.86 -10.55
C ALA A 154 -18.46 8.07 -11.34
N SER A 155 -18.85 9.14 -10.63
CA SER A 155 -19.30 10.39 -11.26
C SER A 155 -18.14 11.09 -11.95
N ALA A 156 -16.96 11.12 -11.33
CA ALA A 156 -15.76 11.72 -11.91
C ALA A 156 -15.33 10.99 -13.20
N TRP A 157 -15.33 9.65 -13.21
CA TRP A 157 -15.03 8.84 -14.39
C TRP A 157 -16.03 9.09 -15.53
N ALA A 158 -17.33 9.20 -15.22
CA ALA A 158 -18.37 9.43 -16.23
C ALA A 158 -18.25 10.77 -16.97
N VAL A 159 -17.64 11.79 -16.34
CA VAL A 159 -17.41 13.12 -16.95
C VAL A 159 -15.96 13.33 -17.38
N HIS A 160 -15.09 12.33 -17.21
CA HIS A 160 -13.69 12.45 -17.55
C HIS A 160 -13.48 12.45 -19.06
N ASN A 161 -12.74 13.44 -19.56
CA ASN A 161 -12.35 13.51 -20.96
C ASN A 161 -10.89 13.07 -21.12
N PHE A 162 -10.67 11.90 -21.70
CA PHE A 162 -9.33 11.33 -21.93
C PHE A 162 -8.50 12.11 -22.96
N GLU A 163 -9.12 13.01 -23.73
CA GLU A 163 -8.41 13.90 -24.66
C GLU A 163 -7.94 15.19 -23.98
N ASP A 164 -8.52 15.54 -22.83
CA ASP A 164 -8.19 16.75 -22.11
C ASP A 164 -6.98 16.51 -21.19
N ARG A 165 -5.80 16.94 -21.68
CA ARG A 165 -4.53 16.87 -20.94
C ARG A 165 -4.30 18.07 -20.03
N GLN A 166 -5.29 18.93 -19.85
CA GLN A 166 -5.15 20.09 -18.98
C GLN A 166 -4.99 19.61 -17.52
N PRO A 167 -4.01 20.12 -16.77
CA PRO A 167 -3.86 19.76 -15.37
C PRO A 167 -5.13 20.13 -14.60
N VAL A 168 -5.55 19.24 -13.69
CA VAL A 168 -6.68 19.50 -12.78
C VAL A 168 -6.39 20.79 -12.03
N LYS A 169 -7.21 21.81 -12.25
CA LYS A 169 -7.05 23.08 -11.53
C LYS A 169 -7.23 22.81 -10.04
N PRO A 170 -6.31 23.29 -9.18
CA PRO A 170 -6.51 23.18 -7.74
C PRO A 170 -7.84 23.85 -7.37
N LEU A 171 -8.56 23.23 -6.44
CA LEU A 171 -9.73 23.85 -5.81
C LEU A 171 -9.23 25.10 -5.08
N THR A 172 -9.39 26.26 -5.69
CA THR A 172 -9.22 27.54 -5.02
C THR A 172 -10.41 27.74 -4.07
N GLU A 173 -10.12 28.07 -2.82
CA GLU A 173 -11.09 28.43 -1.78
C GLU A 173 -12.14 29.46 -2.23
#